data_AF-A0A248UD86-F1
#
_entry.id   AF-A0A248UD86-F1
#
_cell.length_a   1.000
_cell.length_b   1.000
_cell.length_c   1.000
_cell.angle_alpha   90.00
_cell.angle_beta   90.00
_cell.angle_gamma   90.00
#
_symmetry.space_group_name_H-M   'P 1'
#
loop_
_entity.id
_entity.type
_entity.pdbx_description
1 polymer ?
#
loop_
_entity_poly.entity_id
_entity_poly.type
_entity_poly.pdbx_seq_one_letter_code
_entity_poly.pdbx_strand_id
1 'polypeptide(L)'
;MLFQKPLAASPNVRLKSVHPLRRTQEEMIVLQISNVKAAREFLQEDVILKGADESLIADSTRRIYADTAPTAAALFALDAWFEDDQWNFQFWTRIFQRLMN
;
A
#
# COMPACT_ATOMS: atom_id res chain seq x y z
N MET A 1 56.43 27.98 -17.11
CA MET A 1 56.40 28.14 -15.64
C MET A 1 54.99 28.58 -15.25
N LEU A 2 54.36 27.79 -14.38
CA LEU A 2 53.03 27.94 -13.80
C LEU A 2 53.09 28.88 -12.58
N PHE A 3 52.14 29.80 -12.41
CA PHE A 3 51.69 30.34 -11.12
C PHE A 3 50.28 30.94 -11.30
N GLN A 4 49.24 30.14 -11.09
CA GLN A 4 48.37 30.08 -9.89
C GLN A 4 47.55 31.36 -9.62
N LYS A 5 46.26 31.31 -9.99
CA LYS A 5 45.19 32.19 -9.51
C LYS A 5 44.89 31.91 -8.03
N PRO A 6 44.57 32.92 -7.20
CA PRO A 6 44.13 32.68 -5.84
C PRO A 6 42.70 32.11 -5.81
N LEU A 7 42.55 31.04 -5.02
CA LEU A 7 41.32 30.35 -4.68
C LEU A 7 40.90 30.78 -3.27
N ALA A 8 39.79 31.53 -3.12
CA ALA A 8 38.99 31.68 -1.89
C ALA A 8 37.93 32.79 -2.12
N ALA A 9 36.68 32.72 -1.70
CA ALA A 9 35.96 31.74 -0.88
C ALA A 9 34.49 31.72 -1.32
N SER A 10 33.93 30.52 -1.52
CA SER A 10 32.48 30.36 -1.68
C SER A 10 31.79 30.62 -0.34
N PRO A 11 30.64 31.30 -0.31
CA PRO A 11 29.90 31.50 0.93
C PRO A 11 29.47 30.14 1.47
N ASN A 12 29.82 29.90 2.73
CA ASN A 12 29.46 28.71 3.49
C ASN A 12 27.95 28.71 3.71
N VAL A 13 27.18 28.24 2.72
CA VAL A 13 25.76 27.97 2.88
C VAL A 13 25.66 26.78 3.81
N ARG A 14 25.42 27.05 5.10
CA ARG A 14 25.06 26.04 6.08
C ARG A 14 23.76 25.40 5.62
N LEU A 15 23.87 24.28 4.91
CA LEU A 15 22.75 23.39 4.62
C LEU A 15 22.14 23.03 5.96
N LYS A 16 21.01 23.66 6.31
CA LYS A 16 20.19 23.22 7.42
C LYS A 16 19.90 21.76 7.14
N SER A 17 20.34 20.86 8.02
CA SER A 17 19.99 19.45 7.92
C SER A 17 18.48 19.39 7.82
N VAL A 18 17.96 18.95 6.68
CA VAL A 18 16.55 18.62 6.54
C VAL A 18 16.33 17.50 7.55
N HIS A 19 15.75 17.82 8.69
CA HIS A 19 15.29 16.78 9.59
C HIS A 19 14.33 15.91 8.78
N PRO A 20 14.52 14.58 8.72
CA PRO A 20 13.49 13.73 8.16
C PRO A 20 12.22 14.03 8.94
N LEU A 21 11.17 14.47 8.24
CA LEU A 21 9.84 14.62 8.79
C LEU A 21 9.50 13.29 9.46
N ARG A 22 9.64 13.22 10.79
CA ARG A 22 9.16 12.09 11.57
C ARG A 22 7.65 12.17 11.46
N ARG A 23 7.08 11.45 10.49
CA ARG A 23 5.63 11.25 10.45
C ARG A 23 5.19 10.75 11.81
N THR A 24 4.12 11.34 12.33
CA THR A 24 3.54 10.86 13.57
C THR A 24 3.04 9.43 13.37
N GLN A 25 2.90 8.67 14.46
CA GLN A 25 2.39 7.30 14.39
C GLN A 25 0.99 7.27 13.73
N GLU A 26 0.18 8.29 13.98
CA GLU A 26 -1.15 8.49 13.38
C GLU A 26 -1.07 8.71 11.86
N GLU A 27 -0.14 9.54 11.38
CA GLU A 27 0.08 9.76 9.94
C GLU A 27 0.57 8.48 9.23
N MET A 28 1.40 7.68 9.89
CA MET A 28 1.79 6.37 9.36
C MET A 28 0.59 5.42 9.25
N ILE A 29 -0.26 5.38 10.26
CA ILE A 29 -1.46 4.53 10.28
C ILE A 29 -2.42 4.94 9.16
N VAL A 30 -2.68 6.24 9.00
CA VAL A 30 -3.55 6.75 7.92
C VAL A 30 -2.99 6.42 6.54
N LEU A 31 -1.68 6.58 6.35
CA LEU A 31 -1.02 6.22 5.09
C LEU A 31 -1.10 4.72 4.80
N GLN A 32 -0.91 3.88 5.83
CA GLN A 32 -1.07 2.43 5.70
C GLN A 32 -2.51 2.05 5.34
N ILE A 33 -3.51 2.64 6.00
CA ILE A 33 -4.93 2.41 5.70
C ILE A 33 -5.27 2.87 4.28
N SER A 34 -4.77 4.03 3.85
CA SER A 34 -4.98 4.54 2.49
C SER A 34 -4.34 3.63 1.43
N ASN A 35 -3.15 3.09 1.70
CA ASN A 35 -2.48 2.14 0.80
C ASN A 35 -3.23 0.80 0.72
N VAL A 36 -3.81 0.35 1.83
CA VAL A 36 -4.64 -0.87 1.88
C VAL A 36 -5.91 -0.69 1.03
N LYS A 37 -6.55 0.48 1.10
CA LYS A 37 -7.72 0.80 0.25
C LYS A 37 -7.37 0.87 -1.23
N ALA A 38 -6.30 1.55 -1.60
CA ALA A 38 -5.85 1.61 -2.99
C ALA A 38 -5.52 0.21 -3.55
N ALA A 39 -4.83 -0.63 -2.77
CA ALA A 39 -4.53 -2.00 -3.17
C ALA A 39 -5.79 -2.87 -3.32
N ARG A 40 -6.83 -2.65 -2.50
CA ARG A 40 -8.15 -3.28 -2.68
C ARG A 40 -8.80 -2.86 -4.01
N GLU A 41 -8.81 -1.57 -4.30
CA GLU A 41 -9.40 -1.02 -5.53
C GLU A 41 -8.70 -1.60 -6.77
N PHE A 42 -7.36 -1.70 -6.77
CA PHE A 42 -6.62 -2.35 -7.84
C PHE A 42 -6.99 -3.82 -8.03
N LEU A 43 -7.16 -4.58 -6.93
CA LEU A 43 -7.57 -5.99 -7.00
C LEU A 43 -9.02 -6.13 -7.48
N GLN A 44 -9.93 -5.23 -7.07
CA GLN A 44 -11.33 -5.25 -7.49
C GLN A 44 -11.51 -4.86 -8.95
N GLU A 45 -10.76 -3.86 -9.45
CA GLU A 45 -10.75 -3.51 -10.87
C GLU A 45 -10.36 -4.70 -11.74
N ASP A 46 -9.34 -5.47 -11.36
CA ASP A 46 -8.93 -6.67 -12.10
C ASP A 46 -10.00 -7.77 -12.10
N VAL A 47 -10.78 -7.93 -11.03
CA VAL A 47 -11.87 -8.93 -10.99
C VAL A 47 -13.07 -8.47 -11.83
N ILE A 48 -13.51 -7.23 -11.65
CA ILE A 48 -14.74 -6.71 -12.28
C ILE A 48 -14.52 -6.46 -13.78
N LEU A 49 -13.36 -5.91 -14.17
CA LEU A 49 -13.09 -5.54 -15.57
C LEU A 49 -12.48 -6.67 -16.38
N LYS A 50 -11.69 -7.57 -15.76
CA LYS A 50 -10.92 -8.59 -16.49
C LYS A 50 -11.35 -10.03 -16.18
N GLY A 51 -12.32 -10.24 -15.28
CA GLY A 51 -12.77 -11.58 -14.90
C GLY A 51 -11.64 -12.41 -14.29
N ALA A 52 -10.75 -11.78 -13.52
CA ALA A 52 -9.58 -12.43 -12.95
C ALA A 52 -9.97 -13.64 -12.08
N ASP A 53 -9.23 -14.74 -12.25
CA ASP A 53 -9.39 -15.97 -11.48
C ASP A 53 -9.19 -15.68 -9.98
N GLU A 54 -10.13 -16.13 -9.14
CA GLU A 54 -10.06 -16.05 -7.68
C GLU A 54 -8.71 -16.55 -7.12
N SER A 55 -8.07 -17.50 -7.79
CA SER A 55 -6.76 -18.04 -7.42
C SER A 55 -5.64 -17.02 -7.60
N LEU A 56 -5.66 -16.27 -8.71
CA LEU A 56 -4.70 -15.19 -8.96
C LEU A 56 -4.88 -14.04 -7.98
N ILE A 57 -6.13 -13.76 -7.58
CA ILE A 57 -6.41 -12.75 -6.57
C ILE A 57 -5.93 -13.20 -5.21
N ALA A 58 -6.20 -14.44 -4.79
CA ALA A 58 -5.68 -14.97 -3.54
C ALA A 58 -4.13 -14.91 -3.49
N ASP A 59 -3.46 -15.30 -4.57
CA ASP A 59 -2.00 -15.20 -4.66
C ASP A 59 -1.49 -13.76 -4.63
N SER A 60 -2.19 -12.84 -5.29
CA SER A 60 -1.86 -11.41 -5.25
C SER A 60 -2.09 -10.81 -3.86
N THR A 61 -3.18 -11.18 -3.18
CA THR A 61 -3.45 -10.80 -1.79
C THR A 61 -2.34 -11.32 -0.86
N ARG A 62 -1.87 -12.58 -1.03
CA ARG A 62 -0.70 -13.11 -0.29
C ARG A 62 0.55 -12.29 -0.56
N ARG A 63 0.82 -11.92 -1.81
CA ARG A 63 2.01 -11.13 -2.15
C ARG A 63 2.00 -9.73 -1.54
N ILE A 64 0.84 -9.07 -1.51
CA ILE A 64 0.70 -7.70 -1.02
C ILE A 64 0.70 -7.64 0.51
N TYR A 65 -0.07 -8.54 1.15
CA TYR A 65 -0.34 -8.47 2.59
C TYR A 65 0.43 -9.51 3.41
N ALA A 66 1.20 -10.40 2.77
CA ALA A 66 1.99 -11.45 3.41
C ALA A 66 1.15 -12.24 4.43
N ASP A 67 1.66 -12.38 5.65
CA ASP A 67 1.00 -13.13 6.74
C ASP A 67 -0.35 -12.52 7.17
N THR A 68 -0.62 -11.27 6.80
CA THR A 68 -1.90 -10.59 7.11
C THR A 68 -2.93 -10.69 5.98
N ALA A 69 -2.64 -11.43 4.92
CA ALA A 69 -3.55 -11.60 3.79
C ALA A 69 -4.95 -12.12 4.16
N PRO A 70 -5.12 -13.11 5.06
CA PRO A 70 -6.46 -13.51 5.51
C PRO A 70 -7.19 -12.35 6.20
N THR A 71 -6.51 -11.63 7.08
CA THR A 71 -7.09 -10.47 7.78
C THR A 71 -7.53 -9.38 6.80
N ALA A 72 -6.73 -9.09 5.77
CA ALA A 72 -7.10 -8.11 4.75
C ALA A 72 -8.37 -8.54 3.98
N ALA A 73 -8.44 -9.80 3.54
CA ALA A 73 -9.62 -10.34 2.86
C ALA A 73 -10.89 -10.28 3.74
N ALA A 74 -10.76 -10.58 5.03
CA ALA A 74 -11.88 -10.48 5.98
C ALA A 74 -12.37 -9.03 6.16
N LEU A 75 -11.45 -8.06 6.22
CA LEU A 75 -11.80 -6.65 6.31
C LEU A 75 -12.49 -6.14 5.03
N PHE A 76 -12.08 -6.62 3.86
CA PHE A 76 -12.74 -6.25 2.60
C PHE A 76 -14.14 -6.84 2.47
N ALA A 77 -14.35 -8.07 2.97
CA ALA A 77 -15.69 -8.63 3.07
C ALA A 77 -16.56 -7.81 4.04
N LEU A 78 -16.02 -7.46 5.21
CA LEU A 78 -16.75 -6.64 6.19
C LEU A 78 -17.13 -5.25 5.65
N ASP A 79 -16.23 -4.61 4.92
CA ASP A 79 -16.50 -3.32 4.27
C ASP A 79 -17.63 -3.44 3.23
N ALA A 80 -17.59 -4.47 2.38
CA ALA A 80 -18.65 -4.74 1.40
C ALA A 80 -20.01 -5.05 2.07
N TRP A 81 -20.00 -5.70 3.24
CA TRP A 81 -21.21 -5.93 4.02
C TRP A 81 -21.85 -4.62 4.51
N PHE A 82 -21.03 -3.65 4.94
CA PHE A 82 -21.54 -2.33 5.34
C PHE A 82 -22.07 -1.51 4.16
N GLU A 83 -21.58 -1.76 2.95
CA GLU A 83 -22.02 -1.10 1.71
C GLU A 83 -23.20 -1.82 1.02
N ASP A 84 -23.76 -2.89 1.62
CA ASP A 84 -24.80 -3.76 1.05
C ASP A 84 -24.39 -4.38 -0.32
N ASP A 85 -23.09 -4.53 -0.55
CA ASP A 85 -22.54 -5.16 -1.75
C ASP A 85 -22.36 -6.66 -1.54
N GLN A 86 -23.47 -7.38 -1.74
CA GLN A 86 -23.54 -8.82 -1.53
C GLN A 86 -22.57 -9.61 -2.42
N TRP A 87 -22.26 -9.12 -3.63
CA TRP A 87 -21.36 -9.83 -4.54
C TRP A 87 -19.92 -9.74 -4.04
N ASN A 88 -19.44 -8.53 -3.69
CA ASN A 88 -18.10 -8.34 -3.14
C ASN A 88 -17.94 -9.02 -1.78
N PHE A 89 -18.97 -9.01 -0.94
CA PHE A 89 -18.96 -9.74 0.32
C PHE A 89 -18.70 -11.24 0.10
N GLN A 90 -19.45 -11.88 -0.79
CA GLN A 90 -19.29 -13.30 -1.10
C GLN A 90 -17.95 -13.61 -1.77
N PHE A 91 -17.45 -12.71 -2.63
CA PHE A 91 -16.17 -12.86 -3.28
C PHE A 91 -15.02 -12.84 -2.25
N TRP A 92 -14.92 -11.79 -1.44
CA TRP A 92 -13.84 -11.67 -0.45
C TRP A 92 -13.92 -12.73 0.66
N THR A 93 -15.12 -13.21 0.99
CA THR A 93 -15.29 -14.37 1.89
C THR A 93 -14.69 -15.65 1.30
N ARG A 94 -14.86 -15.91 0.00
CA ARG A 94 -14.24 -17.07 -0.67
C ARG A 94 -12.72 -16.94 -0.72
N ILE A 95 -12.20 -15.75 -1.00
CA ILE A 95 -10.76 -15.47 -0.95
C ILE A 95 -10.22 -15.73 0.46
N PHE A 96 -10.88 -15.20 1.50
CA PHE A 96 -10.51 -15.44 2.89
C PHE A 96 -10.42 -16.93 3.22
N GLN A 97 -11.45 -17.71 2.87
CA GLN A 97 -11.46 -19.16 3.08
C GLN A 97 -10.29 -19.87 2.37
N ARG A 98 -9.97 -19.48 1.14
CA ARG A 98 -8.81 -20.02 0.39
C ARG A 98 -7.46 -19.65 0.99
N LEU A 99 -7.37 -18.50 1.66
CA LEU A 99 -6.14 -18.04 2.30
C LEU A 99 -5.88 -18.75 3.64
N MET A 100 -6.95 -19.18 4.31
CA MET A 100 -6.90 -19.90 5.59
C MET A 100 -6.60 -21.41 5.46
N ASN A 101 -6.78 -21.96 4.26
CA ASN A 101 -6.47 -23.36 3.90
C ASN A 101 -5.13 -23.47 3.19
#